data_AF-A0A7X6W2Q2-F1
#
_entry.id   AF-A0A7X6W2Q2-F1
#
_cell.length_a   1.000
_cell.length_b   1.000
_cell.length_c   1.000
_cell.angle_alpha   90.00
_cell.angle_beta   90.00
_cell.angle_gamma   90.00
#
_symmetry.space_group_name_H-M   'P 1'
#
loop_
_entity.id
_entity.type
_entity.pdbx_description
1 polymer ?
#
loop_
_entity_poly.entity_id
_entity_poly.type
_entity_poly.pdbx_seq_one_letter_code
_entity_poly.pdbx_strand_id
1 'polypeptide(L)' 'MAVVRVNVKEHYGTGEVWSDAGNETAAAEDVRQWCEENPPWEMRNLEPVRGDDGRYKFAVVRAYGRVT' A
#
# COMPACT_ATOMS: atom_id res chain seq x y z
N MET A 1 -9.66 13.59 0.61
CA MET A 1 -8.46 12.89 0.12
C MET A 1 -7.81 12.24 1.32
N ALA A 2 -7.87 10.91 1.41
CA ALA A 2 -7.12 10.18 2.43
C ALA A 2 -5.63 10.34 2.11
N VAL A 3 -4.82 10.59 3.15
CA VAL A 3 -3.38 10.81 2.96
C VAL A 3 -2.69 9.46 2.98
N VAL A 4 -2.29 8.98 1.80
CA VAL A 4 -1.49 7.76 1.69
C VAL A 4 -0.03 8.11 2.04
N ARG A 5 0.44 7.64 3.20
CA ARG A 5 1.85 7.81 3.61
C ARG A 5 2.62 6.54 3.31
N VAL A 6 3.51 6.63 2.33
CA VAL A 6 4.35 5.53 1.89
C VAL A 6 5.65 5.58 2.68
N ASN A 7 5.96 4.53 3.43
CA ASN A 7 7.28 4.33 3.99
C ASN A 7 7.90 3.14 3.27
N VAL A 8 8.56 3.42 2.14
CA VAL A 8 9.29 2.39 1.42
C VAL A 8 10.58 2.12 2.18
N LYS A 9 10.55 1.13 3.07
CA LYS A 9 11.80 0.49 3.50
C LYS A 9 12.26 -0.40 2.36
N GLU A 10 13.16 0.11 1.52
CA GLU A 10 13.74 -0.63 0.40
C GLU A 10 14.66 -1.74 0.90
N HIS A 11 14.07 -2.78 1.49
CA HIS A 11 14.68 -4.04 1.80
C HIS A 11 13.92 -5.08 0.95
N TYR A 12 14.59 -5.64 -0.05
CA TYR A 12 14.06 -6.72 -0.90
C TYR A 12 12.91 -6.35 -1.85
N GLY A 13 12.72 -5.08 -2.19
CA GLY A 13 11.66 -4.69 -3.14
C GLY A 13 10.25 -4.78 -2.59
N THR A 14 10.13 -4.74 -1.27
CA THR A 14 8.86 -4.63 -0.56
C THR A 14 8.75 -3.24 0.04
N GLY A 15 7.54 -2.71 0.15
CA GLY A 15 7.25 -1.40 0.72
C GLY A 15 6.02 -1.47 1.63
N GLU A 16 5.86 -0.47 2.48
CA GLU A 16 4.69 -0.36 3.37
C GLU A 16 3.95 0.95 3.06
N VAL A 17 2.64 0.84 2.89
CA VAL A 17 1.74 1.94 2.58
C VAL A 17 0.70 2.07 3.68
N TRP A 18 0.51 3.29 4.18
CA TRP A 18 -0.49 3.57 5.21
C TRP A 18 -1.62 4.41 4.60
N SER A 19 -2.86 3.96 4.78
CA SER A 19 -4.06 4.77 4.50
C SER A 19 -4.74 5.20 5.80
N ASP A 20 -5.28 6.42 5.77
CA ASP A 20 -6.04 7.06 6.85
C ASP A 20 -7.56 6.81 6.71
N ALA A 21 -7.99 5.98 5.76
CA ALA A 21 -9.40 5.71 5.58
C ALA A 21 -10.03 5.08 6.84
N GLY A 22 -11.24 5.53 7.18
CA GLY A 22 -11.93 5.12 8.41
C GLY A 22 -12.42 3.68 8.45
N ASN A 23 -12.23 2.90 7.37
CA ASN A 23 -12.54 1.48 7.32
C ASN A 23 -11.56 0.75 6.38
N GLU A 24 -11.46 -0.56 6.57
CA GLU A 24 -10.54 -1.43 5.84
C GLU A 24 -10.75 -1.41 4.33
N THR A 25 -12.00 -1.47 3.87
CA THR A 25 -12.36 -1.51 2.45
C THR A 25 -11.90 -0.25 1.73
N ALA A 26 -12.22 0.92 2.29
CA ALA A 26 -11.79 2.20 1.73
C ALA A 26 -10.26 2.35 1.77
N ALA A 27 -9.62 1.83 2.81
CA ALA A 27 -8.17 1.86 2.92
C ALA A 27 -7.50 0.99 1.84
N ALA A 28 -8.09 -0.17 1.53
CA ALA A 28 -7.61 -1.05 0.47
C ALA A 28 -7.79 -0.42 -0.92
N GLU A 29 -8.92 0.27 -1.16
CA GLU A 29 -9.15 1.01 -2.40
C GLU A 29 -8.14 2.15 -2.59
N ASP A 30 -7.85 2.92 -1.53
CA ASP A 30 -6.83 3.99 -1.57
C ASP A 30 -5.44 3.43 -1.93
N VAL A 31 -5.03 2.32 -1.29
CA VAL A 31 -3.71 1.72 -1.56
C VAL A 31 -3.66 1.12 -2.96
N ARG A 32 -4.75 0.52 -3.43
CA ARG A 32 -4.85 0.02 -4.80
C ARG A 32 -4.69 1.15 -5.81
N GLN A 33 -5.43 2.25 -5.63
CA GLN A 33 -5.33 3.44 -6.48
C GLN A 33 -3.90 4.00 -6.46
N TRP A 34 -3.29 4.11 -5.28
CA TRP A 34 -1.90 4.54 -5.16
C TRP A 34 -0.93 3.65 -5.97
N CYS A 35 -1.11 2.32 -5.94
CA CYS A 35 -0.28 1.39 -6.72
C CYS A 35 -0.45 1.60 -8.24
N GLU A 36 -1.69 1.84 -8.70
CA GLU A 36 -1.98 2.12 -10.11
C GLU A 36 -1.33 3.43 -10.59
N GLU A 37 -1.32 4.46 -9.73
CA GLU A 37 -0.68 5.76 -10.03
C GLU A 37 0.85 5.74 -9.86
N ASN A 38 1.39 4.79 -9.09
CA ASN A 38 2.81 4.69 -8.76
C ASN A 38 3.40 3.35 -9.22
N PRO A 39 3.54 3.10 -10.54
CA PRO A 39 4.28 1.95 -11.01
C PRO A 39 5.76 2.03 -10.58
N PRO A 40 6.42 0.90 -10.29
CA PRO A 40 5.98 -0.48 -10.46
C PRO A 40 5.43 -1.11 -9.17
N TRP A 41 4.79 -0.36 -8.29
CA TRP A 41 4.27 -0.91 -7.04
C TRP A 41 2.95 -1.65 -7.27
N GLU A 42 2.82 -2.83 -6.67
CA GLU A 42 1.59 -3.60 -6.64
C GLU A 42 1.21 -3.92 -5.21
N MET A 43 -0.07 -3.79 -4.89
CA MET A 43 -0.60 -4.21 -3.60
C MET A 43 -0.51 -5.72 -3.49
N ARG A 44 0.25 -6.20 -2.51
CA ARG A 44 0.26 -7.63 -2.21
C ARG A 44 -0.99 -7.92 -1.39
N ASN A 45 -1.73 -8.95 -1.78
CA ASN A 45 -2.96 -9.37 -1.09
C ASN A 45 -2.61 -9.89 0.32
N LEU A 46 -2.47 -8.96 1.26
CA LEU A 46 -2.13 -9.20 2.64
C LEU A 46 -3.18 -8.52 3.49
N GLU A 47 -3.61 -9.22 4.53
CA GLU A 47 -4.52 -8.70 5.54
C GLU A 47 -3.95 -7.39 6.10
N PRO A 48 -4.69 -6.28 6.00
CA PRO A 48 -4.20 -5.00 6.46
C PRO A 48 -3.97 -5.01 7.96
N VAL A 49 -2.86 -4.42 8.37
CA VAL A 49 -2.53 -4.28 9.78
C VAL A 49 -3.08 -2.94 10.25
N ARG A 50 -4.06 -2.96 11.16
CA ARG A 50 -4.53 -1.75 11.82
C ARG A 50 -3.47 -1.26 12.81
N GLY A 51 -2.96 -0.06 12.59
CA GLY A 51 -2.08 0.64 13.51
C GLY A 51 -2.80 1.14 14.75
N ASP A 52 -2.06 1.35 15.83
CA ASP A 52 -2.56 1.90 17.11
C ASP A 52 -3.14 3.32 16.95
N ASP A 53 -2.70 4.03 15.92
CA ASP A 53 -3.16 5.35 15.51
C ASP A 53 -4.42 5.33 14.64
N GLY A 54 -5.03 4.15 14.44
CA GLY A 54 -6.26 3.99 13.67
C GLY A 54 -6.09 3.90 12.16
N ARG A 55 -4.85 4.02 11.65
CA ARG A 55 -4.53 3.91 10.21
C ARG A 55 -4.37 2.45 9.80
N TYR A 56 -4.66 2.15 8.54
CA TYR A 56 -4.48 0.81 7.98
C TYR A 56 -3.16 0.73 7.21
N LYS A 57 -2.36 -0.28 7.52
CA LYS A 57 -1.11 -0.57 6.85
C LYS A 57 -1.28 -1.72 5.88
N PHE A 58 -0.82 -1.50 4.65
CA PHE A 58 -0.77 -2.48 3.58
C PHE A 58 0.67 -2.69 3.13
N ALA A 59 0.99 -3.94 2.80
CA ALA A 59 2.25 -4.27 2.19
C ALA A 59 2.13 -4.19 0.67
N VAL A 60 3.04 -3.45 0.06
CA VAL A 60 3.19 -3.36 -1.39
C VAL A 60 4.48 -4.03 -1.81
N VAL A 61 4.52 -4.52 -3.03
CA VAL A 61 5.72 -5.13 -3.61
C VAL A 61 6.02 -4.47 -4.92
N ARG A 62 7.30 -4.40 -5.24
CA ARG A 62 7.74 -3.94 -6.54
C ARG A 62 7.54 -5.08 -7.54
N ALA A 63 6.75 -4.84 -8.58
CA ALA A 63 6.54 -5.76 -9.68
C ALA A 63 7.82 -5.86 -10.53
N TYR A 64 8.79 -6.65 -10.09
CA TYR A 64 9.95 -7.00 -10.92
C TYR A 64 9.51 -8.04 -11.95
N GLY A 65 9.02 -7.58 -13.11
CA GLY A 65 8.87 -8.47 -14.26
C GLY A 65 7.55 -8.43 -15.03
N ARG A 66 6.97 -7.25 -15.28
CA ARG A 66 6.25 -7.07 -16.56
C ARG A 66 7.18 -6.38 -17.56
N VAL A 67 8.24 -7.10 -17.94
CA VAL A 67 8.93 -6.81 -19.19
C VAL A 67 7.98 -7.33 -20.28
N THR A 68 7.21 -6.41 -20.88
CA THR A 68 6.62 -6.66 -22.20
C THR A 68 7.60 -6.21 -23.25
#